data_AF-A0A816Q934-F1
#
_entry.id   AF-A0A816Q934-F1
#
_cell.length_a   1.000
_cell.length_b   1.000
_cell.length_c   1.000
_cell.angle_alpha   90.00
_cell.angle_beta   90.00
_cell.angle_gamma   90.00
#
_symmetry.space_group_name_H-M   'P 1'
#
loop_
_entity.id
_entity.type
_entity.pdbx_description
1 polymer ?
#
loop_
_entity_poly.entity_id
_entity_poly.type
_entity_poly.pdbx_seq_one_letter_code
_entity_poly.pdbx_strand_id
1 'polypeptide(L)'
;MKTTLTLSYDILLVLFLEIHLHCFYHLSLLFRNASHYASVIDTDPDENIMRLNHDLTRLQETLHSSLNEKKFSFLFQGLGFVLATILIRSAPRFIRISETGVTKMCRNIFAIEQTLTQIRTVGDAELMRTHRYYELLYATKPDEIIAVIEEHRSEYTE
;
A
#
# COMPACT_ATOMS: atom_id res chain seq x y z
N MET A 1 -24.94 -16.46 -25.36
CA MET A 1 -24.88 -16.68 -23.90
C MET A 1 -23.48 -17.09 -23.41
N LYS A 2 -22.79 -18.06 -24.04
CA LYS A 2 -21.38 -18.38 -23.68
C LYS A 2 -20.41 -17.21 -23.93
N THR A 3 -20.59 -16.48 -25.04
CA THR A 3 -19.75 -15.34 -25.44
C THR A 3 -19.90 -14.09 -24.56
N THR A 4 -21.07 -13.86 -23.96
CA THR A 4 -21.32 -12.70 -23.08
C THR A 4 -20.78 -12.92 -21.68
N LEU A 5 -20.80 -14.18 -21.20
CA LEU A 5 -20.21 -14.55 -19.91
C LEU A 5 -18.69 -14.49 -19.96
N THR A 6 -18.07 -14.95 -21.05
CA THR A 6 -16.62 -14.81 -21.26
C THR A 6 -16.21 -13.34 -21.32
N LEU A 7 -16.95 -12.51 -22.08
CA LEU A 7 -16.67 -11.08 -22.14
C LEU A 7 -16.78 -10.38 -20.77
N SER A 8 -17.79 -10.72 -19.96
CA SER A 8 -17.91 -10.16 -18.61
C SER A 8 -16.73 -10.56 -17.71
N TYR A 9 -16.18 -11.77 -17.86
CA TYR A 9 -15.03 -12.21 -17.09
C TYR A 9 -13.76 -11.46 -17.52
N ASP A 10 -13.55 -11.33 -18.83
CA ASP A 10 -12.39 -10.62 -19.39
C ASP A 10 -12.38 -9.16 -18.95
N ILE A 11 -13.53 -8.48 -18.96
CA ILE A 11 -13.64 -7.09 -18.49
C ILE A 11 -13.29 -6.98 -17.00
N LEU A 12 -13.79 -7.90 -16.16
CA LEU A 12 -13.47 -7.88 -14.73
C LEU A 12 -11.97 -8.14 -14.49
N LEU A 13 -11.37 -9.04 -15.27
CA LEU A 13 -9.95 -9.32 -15.18
C LEU A 13 -9.11 -8.10 -15.60
N VAL A 14 -9.49 -7.42 -16.68
CA VAL A 14 -8.81 -6.19 -17.13
C VAL A 14 -8.93 -5.09 -16.08
N LEU A 15 -10.12 -4.87 -15.50
CA LEU A 15 -10.30 -3.91 -14.42
C LEU A 15 -9.47 -4.26 -13.18
N PHE A 16 -9.45 -5.53 -12.79
CA PHE A 16 -8.64 -6.01 -11.67
C PHE A 16 -7.15 -5.71 -11.92
N LEU A 17 -6.64 -6.07 -13.11
CA LEU A 17 -5.25 -5.82 -13.48
C LEU A 17 -4.92 -4.33 -13.51
N GLU A 18 -5.80 -3.50 -14.07
CA GLU A 18 -5.62 -2.05 -14.14
C GLU A 18 -5.48 -1.44 -12.74
N ILE A 19 -6.34 -1.80 -11.79
CA ILE A 19 -6.26 -1.30 -10.41
C ILE A 19 -4.91 -1.67 -9.77
N HIS A 20 -4.45 -2.91 -9.98
CA HIS A 20 -3.17 -3.38 -9.44
C HIS A 20 -1.96 -2.68 -10.09
N LEU A 21 -2.01 -2.48 -11.41
CA LEU A 21 -1.00 -1.73 -12.16
C LEU A 21 -0.97 -0.27 -11.72
N HIS A 22 -2.11 0.34 -11.41
CA HIS A 22 -2.21 1.70 -10.92
C HIS A 22 -1.50 1.86 -9.56
N CYS A 23 -1.75 0.94 -8.62
CA CYS A 23 -1.01 0.86 -7.36
C CYS A 23 0.50 0.73 -7.58
N PHE A 24 0.93 -0.17 -8.47
CA PHE A 24 2.34 -0.35 -8.81
C PHE A 24 2.96 0.93 -9.39
N TYR A 25 2.27 1.60 -10.32
CA TYR A 25 2.74 2.82 -10.95
C TYR A 25 3.01 3.92 -9.92
N HIS A 26 2.03 4.25 -9.08
CA HIS A 26 2.17 5.32 -8.08
C HIS A 26 3.24 5.01 -7.02
N LEU A 27 3.30 3.76 -6.52
CA LEU A 27 4.38 3.37 -5.61
C LEU A 27 5.74 3.40 -6.29
N SER A 28 5.84 3.00 -7.56
CA SER A 28 7.11 3.06 -8.29
C SER A 28 7.62 4.50 -8.43
N LEU A 29 6.73 5.49 -8.58
CA LEU A 29 7.08 6.91 -8.60
C LEU A 29 7.60 7.39 -7.24
N LEU A 30 6.96 6.99 -6.14
CA LEU A 30 7.43 7.30 -4.78
C LEU A 30 8.88 6.82 -4.61
N PHE A 31 9.18 5.57 -4.97
CA PHE A 31 10.52 5.00 -4.78
C PHE A 31 11.56 5.49 -5.79
N ARG A 32 11.17 6.11 -6.92
CA ARG A 32 12.12 6.81 -7.80
C ARG A 32 12.75 8.02 -7.11
N ASN A 33 12.00 8.63 -6.19
CA ASN A 33 12.43 9.79 -5.41
C ASN A 33 12.93 9.40 -4.00
N ALA A 34 13.34 8.14 -3.80
CA ALA A 34 13.76 7.62 -2.49
C ALA A 34 14.88 8.43 -1.83
N SER A 35 15.78 9.05 -2.61
CA SER A 35 16.85 9.91 -2.08
C SER A 35 16.33 11.15 -1.33
N HIS A 36 15.13 11.63 -1.65
CA HIS A 36 14.51 12.77 -0.97
C HIS A 36 14.22 12.46 0.52
N TYR A 37 13.93 11.20 0.85
CA TYR A 37 13.65 10.74 2.20
C TYR A 37 14.85 10.79 3.15
N ALA A 38 16.06 11.06 2.65
CA ALA A 38 17.24 11.25 3.47
C ALA A 38 17.29 12.63 4.16
N SER A 39 16.58 13.63 3.63
CA SER A 39 16.64 15.03 4.08
C SER A 39 15.29 15.73 4.11
N VAL A 40 14.19 14.97 4.03
CA VAL A 40 12.84 15.53 4.05
C VAL A 40 12.55 16.15 5.42
N ILE A 41 11.89 17.31 5.43
CA ILE A 41 11.57 18.05 6.65
C ILE A 41 10.07 18.02 6.98
N ASP A 42 9.22 17.83 5.98
CA ASP A 42 7.80 17.64 6.17
C ASP A 42 7.45 16.16 6.38
N THR A 43 6.27 15.91 6.94
CA THR A 43 5.76 14.57 7.22
C THR A 43 4.42 14.34 6.53
N ASP A 44 4.01 15.24 5.64
CA ASP A 44 2.73 15.10 4.92
C ASP A 44 2.82 13.94 3.93
N PRO A 45 1.72 13.23 3.63
CA PRO A 45 1.76 12.16 2.65
C PRO A 45 2.29 12.63 1.28
N ASP A 46 3.04 11.77 0.60
CA ASP A 46 3.57 12.04 -0.73
C ASP A 46 2.43 12.27 -1.74
N GLU A 47 2.62 13.21 -2.66
CA GLU A 47 1.59 13.57 -3.64
C GLU A 47 1.18 12.35 -4.50
N ASN A 48 2.11 11.45 -4.82
CA ASN A 48 1.79 10.24 -5.58
C ASN A 48 0.87 9.29 -4.80
N ILE A 49 0.99 9.26 -3.47
CA ILE A 49 0.10 8.49 -2.59
C ILE A 49 -1.27 9.13 -2.53
N MET A 50 -1.33 10.46 -2.39
CA MET A 50 -2.61 11.17 -2.39
C MET A 50 -3.35 11.02 -3.72
N ARG A 51 -2.64 11.07 -4.85
CA ARG A 51 -3.21 10.80 -6.18
C ARG A 51 -3.71 9.36 -6.30
N LEU A 52 -2.92 8.37 -5.88
CA LEU A 52 -3.35 6.97 -5.85
C LEU A 52 -4.64 6.79 -5.05
N ASN A 53 -4.70 7.35 -3.84
CA ASN A 53 -5.86 7.24 -2.97
C ASN A 53 -7.10 7.89 -3.58
N HIS A 54 -6.94 9.07 -4.17
CA HIS A 54 -8.02 9.75 -4.88
C HIS A 54 -8.56 8.90 -6.05
N ASP A 55 -7.67 8.34 -6.86
CA ASP A 55 -8.05 7.52 -8.01
C ASP A 55 -8.75 6.23 -7.56
N LEU A 56 -8.27 5.57 -6.50
CA LEU A 56 -8.90 4.37 -5.94
C LEU A 56 -10.32 4.66 -5.41
N THR A 57 -10.51 5.77 -4.70
CA THR A 57 -11.83 6.19 -4.23
C THR A 57 -12.76 6.48 -5.41
N ARG A 58 -12.29 7.22 -6.42
CA ARG A 58 -13.10 7.53 -7.60
C ARG A 58 -13.47 6.28 -8.41
N LEU A 59 -12.55 5.32 -8.53
CA LEU A 59 -12.80 4.02 -9.14
C LEU A 59 -13.84 3.24 -8.33
N GLN A 60 -13.73 3.24 -7.00
CA GLN A 60 -14.72 2.61 -6.13
C GLN A 60 -16.11 3.20 -6.35
N GLU A 61 -16.27 4.52 -6.28
CA GLU A 61 -17.55 5.21 -6.48
C GLU A 61 -18.19 4.87 -7.84
N THR A 62 -17.37 4.91 -8.90
CA THR A 62 -17.84 4.65 -10.27
C THR A 62 -18.27 3.19 -10.44
N LEU A 63 -17.46 2.24 -9.98
CA LEU A 63 -17.68 0.81 -10.19
C LEU A 63 -18.77 0.24 -9.28
N HIS A 64 -18.93 0.78 -8.06
CA HIS A 64 -19.93 0.33 -7.10
C HIS A 64 -21.36 0.49 -7.64
N SER A 65 -21.63 1.52 -8.44
CA SER A 65 -22.94 1.73 -9.08
C SER A 65 -23.21 0.76 -10.25
N SER A 66 -22.16 0.22 -10.85
CA SER A 66 -22.22 -0.55 -12.10
C SER A 66 -22.11 -2.07 -11.90
N LEU A 67 -21.65 -2.52 -10.74
CA LEU A 67 -21.36 -3.91 -10.44
C LEU A 67 -22.14 -4.39 -9.21
N ASN A 68 -22.44 -5.69 -9.18
CA ASN A 68 -22.92 -6.30 -7.94
C ASN A 68 -21.77 -6.47 -6.95
N GLU A 69 -22.11 -6.64 -5.66
CA GLU A 69 -21.16 -6.71 -4.56
C GLU A 69 -20.07 -7.78 -4.77
N LYS A 70 -20.41 -8.97 -5.27
CA LYS A 70 -19.43 -10.05 -5.51
C LYS A 70 -18.37 -9.66 -6.54
N LYS A 71 -18.79 -9.07 -7.66
CA LYS A 71 -17.89 -8.61 -8.73
C LYS A 71 -17.08 -7.41 -8.26
N PHE A 72 -17.70 -6.50 -7.52
CA PHE A 72 -17.03 -5.35 -6.95
C PHE A 72 -15.93 -5.75 -5.97
N SER A 73 -16.24 -6.60 -4.98
CA SER A 73 -15.26 -7.07 -3.99
C SER A 73 -14.10 -7.84 -4.63
N PHE A 74 -14.34 -8.56 -5.72
CA PHE A 74 -13.27 -9.22 -6.49
C PHE A 74 -12.23 -8.23 -7.03
N LEU A 75 -12.64 -7.05 -7.50
CA LEU A 75 -11.72 -6.07 -8.11
C LEU A 75 -10.68 -5.51 -7.13
N PHE A 76 -11.03 -5.39 -5.85
CA PHE A 76 -10.17 -4.83 -4.80
C PHE A 76 -9.55 -5.89 -3.89
N GLN A 77 -9.76 -7.17 -4.22
CA GLN A 77 -9.20 -8.28 -3.47
C GLN A 77 -7.67 -8.30 -3.59
N GLY A 78 -6.97 -8.52 -2.47
CA GLY A 78 -5.51 -8.70 -2.46
C GLY A 78 -4.70 -7.41 -2.60
N LEU A 79 -5.34 -6.24 -2.75
CA LEU A 79 -4.63 -4.98 -2.94
C LEU A 79 -3.67 -4.65 -1.79
N GLY A 80 -4.09 -4.82 -0.53
CA GLY A 80 -3.21 -4.50 0.59
C GLY A 80 -1.99 -5.41 0.66
N PHE A 81 -2.13 -6.71 0.34
CA PHE A 81 -0.99 -7.62 0.17
C PHE A 81 -0.03 -7.15 -0.94
N VAL A 82 -0.56 -6.73 -2.09
CA VAL A 82 0.27 -6.26 -3.21
C VAL A 82 0.99 -4.96 -2.86
N LEU A 83 0.29 -4.00 -2.25
CA LEU A 83 0.85 -2.74 -1.79
C LEU A 83 1.93 -2.98 -0.73
N ALA A 84 1.63 -3.78 0.30
CA ALA A 84 2.59 -4.21 1.32
C ALA A 84 3.84 -4.85 0.71
N THR A 85 3.65 -5.78 -0.24
CA THR A 85 4.76 -6.45 -0.93
C THR A 85 5.64 -5.46 -1.69
N ILE A 86 5.05 -4.52 -2.42
CA ILE A 86 5.80 -3.49 -3.16
C ILE A 86 6.57 -2.59 -2.20
N LEU A 87 5.91 -2.16 -1.12
CA LEU A 87 6.48 -1.28 -0.11
C LEU A 87 7.69 -1.93 0.59
N ILE A 88 7.56 -3.17 1.07
CA ILE A 88 8.65 -3.90 1.74
C ILE A 88 9.78 -4.19 0.76
N ARG A 89 9.48 -4.71 -0.44
CA ARG A 89 10.52 -5.04 -1.44
C ARG A 89 11.26 -3.81 -1.98
N SER A 90 10.67 -2.64 -1.86
CA SER A 90 11.28 -1.39 -2.30
C SER A 90 12.07 -0.69 -1.19
N ALA A 91 11.98 -1.13 0.07
CA ALA A 91 12.72 -0.55 1.19
C ALA A 91 14.25 -0.48 0.96
N PRO A 92 14.91 -1.49 0.35
CA PRO A 92 16.35 -1.40 0.05
C PRO A 92 16.73 -0.31 -0.96
N ARG A 93 15.77 0.35 -1.62
CA ARG A 93 16.04 1.50 -2.50
C ARG A 93 16.39 2.77 -1.73
N PHE A 94 16.05 2.83 -0.44
CA PHE A 94 16.54 3.90 0.44
C PHE A 94 18.01 3.64 0.78
N ILE A 95 18.92 4.36 0.12
CA ILE A 95 20.34 4.36 0.49
C ILE A 95 20.52 4.94 1.91
N ARG A 96 19.71 5.95 2.23
CA ARG A 96 19.60 6.58 3.54
C ARG A 96 18.18 7.10 3.73
N ILE A 97 17.66 7.01 4.94
CA ILE A 97 16.38 7.58 5.34
C ILE A 97 16.58 8.33 6.67
N SER A 98 16.01 9.53 6.79
CA SER A 98 15.99 10.27 8.07
C SER A 98 14.82 9.81 8.93
N GLU A 99 14.84 10.10 10.23
CA GLU A 99 13.71 9.88 11.14
C GLU A 99 12.40 10.49 10.59
N THR A 100 12.47 11.74 10.12
CA THR A 100 11.35 12.42 9.44
C THR A 100 10.91 11.69 8.17
N GLY A 101 11.84 11.11 7.41
CA GLY A 101 11.55 10.27 6.25
C GLY A 101 10.81 8.99 6.63
N VAL A 102 11.22 8.32 7.72
CA VAL A 102 10.50 7.17 8.27
C VAL A 102 9.09 7.58 8.67
N THR A 103 8.92 8.69 9.39
CA THR A 103 7.60 9.21 9.77
C THR A 103 6.72 9.49 8.55
N LYS A 104 7.25 10.15 7.52
CA LYS A 104 6.55 10.40 6.26
C LYS A 104 6.12 9.10 5.57
N MET A 105 6.98 8.07 5.59
CA MET A 105 6.65 6.77 5.01
C MET A 105 5.55 6.05 5.80
N CYS A 106 5.59 6.08 7.13
CA CYS A 106 4.50 5.57 7.96
C CYS A 106 3.17 6.30 7.66
N ARG A 107 3.19 7.63 7.47
CA ARG A 107 1.99 8.39 7.05
C ARG A 107 1.48 8.00 5.68
N ASN A 108 2.36 7.70 4.73
CA ASN A 108 1.97 7.18 3.43
C ASN A 108 1.23 5.83 3.54
N ILE A 109 1.77 4.91 4.34
CA ILE A 109 1.16 3.59 4.58
C ILE A 109 -0.21 3.76 5.22
N PHE A 110 -0.29 4.58 6.27
CA PHE A 110 -1.54 4.86 6.96
C PHE A 110 -2.60 5.49 6.04
N ALA A 111 -2.20 6.43 5.18
CA ALA A 111 -3.11 7.02 4.20
C ALA A 111 -3.67 5.95 3.24
N ILE A 112 -2.84 5.02 2.76
CA ILE A 112 -3.27 3.89 1.93
C ILE A 112 -4.24 2.99 2.71
N GLU A 113 -3.90 2.63 3.96
CA GLU A 113 -4.75 1.79 4.82
C GLU A 113 -6.14 2.37 5.02
N GLN A 114 -6.22 3.68 5.27
CA GLN A 114 -7.51 4.37 5.43
C GLN A 114 -8.34 4.26 4.15
N THR A 115 -7.76 4.52 2.98
CA THR A 115 -8.46 4.39 1.70
C THR A 115 -8.94 2.96 1.45
N LEU A 116 -8.08 1.95 1.65
CA LEU A 116 -8.49 0.56 1.44
C LEU A 116 -9.56 0.09 2.44
N THR A 117 -9.47 0.52 3.70
CA THR A 117 -10.46 0.20 4.72
C THR A 117 -11.82 0.80 4.36
N GLN A 118 -11.86 2.02 3.82
CA GLN A 118 -13.10 2.63 3.32
C GLN A 118 -13.68 1.84 2.14
N ILE A 119 -12.84 1.41 1.20
CA ILE A 119 -13.28 0.65 0.01
C ILE A 119 -13.78 -0.75 0.36
N ARG A 120 -13.04 -1.47 1.22
CA ARG A 120 -13.25 -2.90 1.51
C ARG A 120 -14.02 -3.18 2.79
N THR A 121 -14.30 -2.14 3.58
CA THR A 121 -14.93 -2.19 4.92
C THR A 121 -14.21 -3.09 5.95
N VAL A 122 -12.99 -3.51 5.65
CA VAL A 122 -12.13 -4.36 6.49
C VAL A 122 -10.70 -3.84 6.41
N GLY A 123 -10.01 -3.81 7.55
CA GLY A 123 -8.60 -3.43 7.63
C GLY A 123 -7.67 -4.44 6.95
N ASP A 124 -6.43 -4.04 6.72
CA ASP A 124 -5.44 -4.88 6.04
C ASP A 124 -4.25 -5.20 6.96
N ALA A 125 -4.17 -6.46 7.42
CA ALA A 125 -3.11 -6.90 8.30
C ALA A 125 -1.71 -6.80 7.66
N GLU A 126 -1.61 -6.92 6.34
CA GLU A 126 -0.31 -6.83 5.64
C GLU A 126 0.21 -5.40 5.62
N LEU A 127 -0.66 -4.42 5.44
CA LEU A 127 -0.28 -3.02 5.56
C LEU A 127 0.11 -2.67 7.00
N MET A 128 -0.61 -3.21 7.99
CA MET A 128 -0.26 -3.00 9.40
C MET A 128 1.13 -3.58 9.72
N ARG A 129 1.44 -4.78 9.22
CA ARG A 129 2.79 -5.36 9.29
C ARG A 129 3.82 -4.48 8.58
N THR A 130 3.47 -3.94 7.41
CA THR A 130 4.35 -3.04 6.64
C THR A 130 4.63 -1.75 7.40
N HIS A 131 3.65 -1.19 8.09
CA HIS A 131 3.84 -0.02 8.96
C HIS A 131 4.90 -0.31 10.03
N ARG A 132 4.74 -1.41 10.77
CA ARG A 132 5.69 -1.84 11.81
C ARG A 132 7.09 -2.10 11.26
N TYR A 133 7.17 -2.72 10.08
CA TYR A 133 8.44 -2.92 9.38
C TYR A 133 9.19 -1.59 9.13
N TYR A 134 8.48 -0.54 8.70
CA TYR A 134 9.11 0.77 8.51
C TYR A 134 9.45 1.46 9.83
N GLU A 135 8.68 1.26 10.90
CA GLU A 135 9.01 1.77 12.23
C GLU A 135 10.33 1.22 12.78
N LEU A 136 10.72 -0.01 12.41
CA LEU A 136 12.03 -0.55 12.76
C LEU A 136 13.19 0.31 12.21
N LEU A 137 12.97 1.11 11.17
CA LEU A 137 13.99 2.00 10.61
C LEU A 137 14.26 3.25 11.46
N TYR A 138 13.50 3.46 12.55
CA TYR A 138 13.89 4.42 13.58
C TYR A 138 15.13 3.97 14.36
N ALA A 139 15.34 2.66 14.47
CA ALA A 139 16.54 2.13 15.10
C ALA A 139 17.76 2.37 14.21
N THR A 140 18.83 2.87 14.81
CA THR A 140 20.07 3.21 14.08
C THR A 140 21.11 2.11 14.15
N LYS A 141 20.94 1.17 15.08
CA LYS A 141 21.86 0.05 15.31
C LYS A 141 21.15 -1.30 15.19
N PRO A 142 21.85 -2.35 14.73
CA PRO A 142 21.30 -3.71 14.68
C PRO A 142 20.77 -4.22 16.02
N ASP A 143 21.47 -3.94 17.12
CA ASP A 143 21.08 -4.40 18.46
C ASP A 143 19.76 -3.77 18.94
N GLU A 144 19.49 -2.52 18.54
CA GLU A 144 18.22 -1.83 18.83
C GLU A 144 17.07 -2.51 18.08
N ILE A 145 17.27 -2.91 16.82
CA ILE A 145 16.29 -3.66 16.04
C ILE A 145 16.00 -5.02 16.70
N ILE A 146 17.05 -5.75 17.10
CA ILE A 146 16.90 -7.05 17.77
C ILE A 146 16.10 -6.88 19.06
N ALA A 147 16.42 -5.89 19.89
CA ALA A 147 15.71 -5.62 21.13
C ALA A 147 14.22 -5.32 20.89
N VAL A 148 13.87 -4.51 19.89
CA VAL A 148 12.47 -4.21 19.54
C VAL A 148 11.73 -5.47 19.08
N ILE A 149 12.38 -6.32 18.27
CA ILE A 149 11.79 -7.58 17.80
C ILE A 149 11.60 -8.57 18.96
N GLU A 150 12.55 -8.65 19.89
CA GLU A 150 12.45 -9.52 21.07
C GLU A 150 11.31 -9.07 22.01
N GLU A 151 11.17 -7.76 22.23
CA GLU A 151 10.09 -7.20 23.04
C GLU A 151 8.71 -7.45 22.43
N HIS A 152 8.60 -7.35 21.10
CA HIS A 152 7.34 -7.48 20.35
C HIS A 152 7.23 -8.82 19.62
N ARG A 153 7.86 -9.88 20.15
CA ARG A 153 8.05 -11.16 19.44
C ARG A 153 6.79 -11.69 18.77
N SER A 154 5.65 -11.69 19.46
CA SER A 154 4.37 -12.18 18.95
C SER A 154 3.92 -11.52 17.65
N GLU A 155 4.39 -10.31 17.36
CA GLU A 155 4.04 -9.54 16.16
C GLU A 155 4.90 -9.91 14.94
N TYR A 156 6.05 -10.55 15.17
CA TYR A 156 7.03 -10.91 14.15
C TYR A 156 7.19 -12.43 13.95
N THR A 157 6.35 -13.26 14.60
CA THR A 157 6.47 -14.74 14.54
C THR A 157 5.43 -15.43 13.64
N GLU A 158 4.69 -14.69 12.81
CA GLU A 158 3.73 -15.22 11.81
C GLU A 158 4.12 -14.81 10.39
#